data_AF-A0A1I4BTL5-F1
#
_entry.id   AF-A0A1I4BTL5-F1
#
_cell.length_a   1.000
_cell.length_b   1.000
_cell.length_c   1.000
_cell.angle_alpha   90.00
_cell.angle_beta   90.00
_cell.angle_gamma   90.00
#
_symmetry.space_group_name_H-M   'P 1'
#
loop_
_entity.id
_entity.type
_entity.pdbx_description
1 polymer ?
#
loop_
_entity_poly.entity_id
_entity_poly.type
_entity_poly.pdbx_seq_one_letter_code
_entity_poly.pdbx_strand_id
1 'polypeptide(L)'
;MNTTQERRNAAAKFDSRLIQKRRSQPRLRRTAWGFVTAVFWGMYVYLWMPVITFLLWVLGIRNAYFELYLREHRVEPFLLIALPSLALCAAVLLIAWAEYNRWRFSGKDRRGAPPSAQLDEIARALGADVEIGAALNAGRVVVLNMDAQAIPRGVRNVLAPVEEVLIPA
;
A
#
# COMPACT_ATOMS: atom_id res chain seq x y z
N MET A 1 43.19 -8.71 -28.66
CA MET A 1 42.69 -9.85 -27.88
C MET A 1 42.21 -9.36 -26.50
N ASN A 2 41.27 -8.41 -26.45
CA ASN A 2 40.88 -7.70 -25.20
C ASN A 2 39.36 -7.40 -25.08
N THR A 3 38.56 -7.80 -26.07
CA THR A 3 37.14 -7.40 -26.20
C THR A 3 36.17 -8.31 -25.46
N THR A 4 36.58 -9.54 -25.14
CA THR A 4 35.77 -10.52 -24.42
C THR A 4 35.72 -10.25 -22.92
N GLN A 5 36.75 -9.61 -22.37
CA GLN A 5 36.89 -9.36 -20.94
C GLN A 5 36.10 -8.12 -20.49
N GLU A 6 36.04 -7.08 -21.32
CA GLU A 6 35.19 -5.91 -21.07
C GLU A 6 33.69 -6.24 -21.08
N ARG A 7 33.23 -7.11 -21.99
CA ARG A 7 31.83 -7.56 -22.01
C ARG A 7 31.44 -8.35 -20.76
N ARG A 8 32.35 -9.17 -20.22
CA ARG A 8 32.12 -9.90 -18.96
C ARG A 8 32.05 -8.97 -17.75
N ASN A 9 32.86 -7.92 -17.72
CA ASN A 9 32.87 -6.95 -16.62
C ASN A 9 31.64 -6.01 -16.65
N ALA A 10 31.11 -5.68 -17.84
CA ALA A 10 29.86 -4.92 -17.98
C ALA A 10 28.62 -5.70 -17.52
N ALA A 11 28.57 -7.02 -17.77
CA ALA A 11 27.48 -7.88 -17.32
C ALA A 11 27.44 -8.11 -15.79
N ALA A 12 28.56 -7.91 -15.09
CA ALA A 12 28.65 -8.09 -13.64
C ALA A 12 28.16 -6.88 -12.82
N LYS A 13 27.79 -5.77 -13.47
CA LYS A 13 27.45 -4.50 -12.81
C LYS A 13 25.96 -4.16 -12.87
N PHE A 14 25.08 -5.16 -12.82
CA PHE A 14 23.67 -4.94 -12.53
C PHE A 14 23.49 -4.94 -11.00
N ASP A 15 23.69 -3.76 -10.42
CA ASP A 15 23.56 -3.50 -8.98
C ASP A 15 22.09 -3.67 -8.54
N SER A 16 21.77 -4.85 -8.01
CA SER A 16 20.44 -5.26 -7.54
C SER A 16 19.91 -4.50 -6.30
N ARG A 17 20.55 -3.39 -5.94
CA ARG A 17 20.16 -2.55 -4.78
C ARG A 17 18.77 -1.92 -4.87
N LEU A 18 18.13 -1.95 -6.05
CA LEU A 18 16.74 -1.50 -6.23
C LEU A 18 15.70 -2.48 -5.66
N ILE A 19 16.05 -3.76 -5.44
CA ILE A 19 15.17 -4.72 -4.78
C ILE A 19 15.77 -5.09 -3.43
N GLN A 20 15.55 -4.21 -2.44
CA GLN A 20 15.85 -4.56 -1.06
C GLN A 20 14.94 -5.71 -0.62
N LYS A 21 15.49 -6.93 -0.58
CA LYS A 21 14.82 -8.09 0.03
C LYS A 21 14.48 -7.75 1.48
N ARG A 22 13.18 -7.66 1.80
CA ARG A 22 12.62 -7.41 3.13
C ARG A 22 13.18 -8.31 4.25
N ARG A 23 13.78 -9.45 3.91
CA ARG A 23 14.37 -10.42 4.84
C ARG A 23 15.81 -10.11 5.28
N SER A 24 16.51 -9.14 4.69
CA SER A 24 17.91 -8.83 5.01
C SER A 24 18.12 -7.65 5.96
N GLN A 25 17.05 -7.08 6.54
CA GLN A 25 17.20 -6.03 7.56
C GLN A 25 17.49 -6.63 8.94
N PRO A 26 18.53 -6.15 9.65
CA PRO A 26 18.92 -6.68 10.96
C PRO A 26 17.78 -6.50 11.98
N ARG A 27 17.32 -7.62 12.56
CA ARG A 27 16.20 -7.70 13.51
C ARG A 27 16.36 -6.78 14.73
N LEU A 28 17.60 -6.56 15.16
CA LEU A 28 17.93 -5.78 16.35
C LEU A 28 17.63 -4.28 16.19
N ARG A 29 17.86 -3.73 15.00
CA ARG A 29 17.54 -2.32 14.69
C ARG A 29 16.02 -2.12 14.59
N ARG A 30 15.26 -3.16 14.26
CA ARG A 30 13.80 -3.11 14.17
C ARG A 30 13.12 -3.14 15.53
N THR A 31 13.66 -3.86 16.51
CA THR A 31 13.08 -3.93 17.87
C THR A 31 13.35 -2.66 18.69
N ALA A 32 14.54 -2.06 18.56
CA ALA A 32 14.87 -0.81 19.24
C ALA A 32 13.94 0.34 18.84
N TRP A 33 13.70 0.51 17.53
CA TRP A 33 12.74 1.50 17.03
C TRP A 33 11.32 1.18 17.45
N GLY A 34 10.92 -0.11 17.48
CA GLY A 34 9.63 -0.54 17.98
C GLY A 34 9.40 -0.16 19.46
N PHE A 35 10.42 -0.32 20.31
CA PHE A 35 10.33 0.05 21.72
C PHE A 35 10.21 1.56 21.93
N VAL A 36 11.02 2.36 21.23
CA VAL A 36 10.93 3.83 21.28
C VAL A 36 9.54 4.29 20.85
N THR A 37 9.01 3.75 19.77
CA THR A 37 7.64 4.02 19.34
C THR A 37 6.63 3.62 20.41
N ALA A 38 6.76 2.44 21.03
CA ALA A 38 5.85 2.00 22.09
C ALA A 38 5.84 2.93 23.32
N VAL A 39 7.00 3.41 23.77
CA VAL A 39 7.09 4.37 24.88
C VAL A 39 6.39 5.69 24.53
N PHE A 40 6.62 6.22 23.33
CA PHE A 40 5.93 7.42 22.88
C PHE A 40 4.42 7.23 22.76
N TRP A 41 3.96 6.06 22.30
CA TRP A 41 2.53 5.71 22.31
C TRP A 41 1.97 5.64 23.74
N GLY A 42 2.71 5.06 24.68
CA GLY A 42 2.31 5.03 26.10
C GLY A 42 2.18 6.43 26.69
N MET A 43 3.14 7.32 26.42
CA MET A 43 3.08 8.72 26.84
C MET A 43 1.94 9.48 26.17
N TYR A 44 1.68 9.20 24.88
CA TYR A 44 0.54 9.77 24.17
C TYR A 44 -0.79 9.33 24.79
N VAL A 45 -0.97 8.04 25.06
CA VAL A 45 -2.16 7.51 25.75
C VAL A 45 -2.31 8.12 27.15
N TYR A 46 -1.20 8.28 27.88
CA TYR A 46 -1.19 8.96 29.18
C TYR A 46 -1.68 10.40 29.07
N LEU A 47 -1.31 11.12 28.01
CA LEU A 47 -1.80 12.49 27.77
C LEU A 47 -3.31 12.55 27.53
N TRP A 48 -3.92 11.47 27.04
CA TRP A 48 -5.37 11.35 26.87
C TRP A 48 -6.12 10.99 28.16
N MET A 49 -5.44 10.48 29.19
CA MET A 49 -6.06 10.15 30.49
C MET A 49 -6.89 11.29 31.11
N PRO A 50 -6.43 12.56 31.16
CA PRO A 50 -7.25 13.64 31.69
C PRO A 50 -8.53 13.87 30.88
N VAL A 51 -8.48 13.74 29.55
CA VAL A 51 -9.65 13.88 28.67
C VAL A 51 -10.63 12.73 28.90
N ILE A 52 -10.13 11.50 28.96
CA ILE A 52 -10.96 10.31 29.25
C ILE A 52 -11.59 10.45 30.64
N THR A 53 -10.81 10.85 31.65
CA THR A 53 -11.30 11.06 33.02
C THR A 53 -12.38 12.13 33.08
N PHE A 54 -12.17 13.24 32.36
CA PHE A 54 -13.17 14.30 32.24
C PHE A 54 -14.45 13.80 31.57
N LEU A 55 -14.34 13.05 30.47
CA LEU A 55 -15.50 12.43 29.81
C LEU A 55 -16.22 11.46 30.75
N LEU A 56 -15.51 10.61 31.49
CA LEU A 56 -16.10 9.70 32.49
C LEU A 56 -16.84 10.46 33.60
N TRP A 57 -16.33 11.64 33.97
CA TRP A 57 -16.94 12.49 34.99
C TRP A 57 -18.21 13.17 34.46
N VAL A 58 -18.17 13.76 33.26
CA VAL A 58 -19.33 14.34 32.57
C VAL A 58 -20.40 13.29 32.31
N LEU A 59 -19.98 12.08 31.95
CA LEU A 59 -20.87 10.94 31.74
C LEU A 59 -21.34 10.30 33.05
N GLY A 60 -20.90 10.76 34.24
CA GLY A 60 -21.35 10.28 35.55
C GLY A 60 -20.90 8.86 35.94
N ILE A 61 -19.99 8.24 35.18
CA ILE A 61 -19.57 6.83 35.34
C ILE A 61 -18.94 6.57 36.72
N ARG A 62 -18.24 7.56 37.30
CA ARG A 62 -17.63 7.43 38.63
C ARG A 62 -18.67 7.22 39.72
N ASN A 63 -19.83 7.87 39.64
CA ASN A 63 -20.89 7.72 40.65
C ASN A 63 -21.65 6.41 40.47
N ALA A 64 -21.93 6.03 39.22
CA ALA A 64 -22.59 4.77 38.89
C ALA A 64 -21.81 3.54 39.39
N TYR A 65 -20.47 3.55 39.33
CA TYR A 65 -19.68 2.43 39.84
C TYR A 65 -19.83 2.24 41.36
N PHE A 66 -19.91 3.33 42.12
CA PHE A 66 -20.14 3.27 43.57
C PHE A 66 -21.59 2.88 43.91
N GLU A 67 -22.60 3.39 43.19
CA GLU A 67 -24.01 3.08 43.44
C GLU A 67 -24.35 1.61 43.07
N LEU A 68 -23.89 1.15 41.90
CA LEU A 68 -24.17 -0.17 41.34
C LEU A 68 -23.49 -1.31 42.09
N TYR A 69 -22.29 -1.08 42.64
CA TYR A 69 -21.53 -2.13 43.34
C TYR A 69 -21.84 -2.20 44.84
N LEU A 70 -22.32 -1.11 45.46
CA LEU A 70 -22.57 -1.06 46.92
C LEU A 70 -24.04 -1.11 47.33
N ARG A 71 -25.05 -0.80 46.48
CA ARG A 71 -26.43 -0.67 46.97
C ARG A 71 -27.50 -1.58 46.38
N GLU A 72 -27.74 -1.67 45.07
CA GLU A 72 -28.98 -2.32 44.61
C GLU A 72 -28.87 -3.10 43.30
N HIS A 73 -29.38 -4.34 43.30
CA HIS A 73 -29.55 -5.21 42.12
C HIS A 73 -30.73 -4.77 41.23
N ARG A 74 -30.80 -3.49 40.89
CA ARG A 74 -31.78 -2.92 39.96
C ARG A 74 -31.07 -2.45 38.70
N VAL A 75 -31.77 -2.51 37.56
CA VAL A 75 -31.26 -1.91 36.31
C VAL A 75 -31.17 -0.41 36.54
N GLU A 76 -29.94 0.08 36.71
CA GLU A 76 -29.62 1.47 37.03
C GLU A 76 -30.15 2.41 35.95
N PRO A 77 -30.98 3.43 36.29
CA PRO A 77 -31.40 4.47 35.36
C PRO A 77 -30.22 5.14 34.65
N PHE A 78 -29.05 5.16 35.30
CA PHE A 78 -27.80 5.56 34.70
C PHE A 78 -27.45 4.76 33.45
N LEU A 79 -27.53 3.42 33.49
CA LEU A 79 -27.14 2.56 32.37
C LEU A 79 -28.05 2.77 31.15
N LEU A 80 -29.35 3.04 31.40
CA LEU A 80 -30.33 3.33 30.36
C LEU A 80 -30.03 4.62 29.60
N ILE A 81 -29.30 5.55 30.20
CA ILE A 81 -28.89 6.82 29.57
C ILE A 81 -27.45 6.73 29.06
N ALA A 82 -26.56 6.14 29.86
CA ALA A 82 -25.13 6.05 29.58
C ALA A 82 -24.85 5.22 28.33
N LEU A 83 -25.47 4.05 28.17
CA LEU A 83 -25.26 3.20 26.99
C LEU A 83 -25.65 3.88 25.68
N PRO A 84 -26.87 4.43 25.51
CA PRO A 84 -27.20 5.16 24.29
C PRO A 84 -26.39 6.44 24.12
N SER A 85 -26.04 7.15 25.21
CA SER A 85 -25.16 8.33 25.10
C SER A 85 -23.75 7.97 24.61
N LEU A 86 -23.21 6.85 25.06
CA LEU A 86 -21.88 6.36 24.66
C LEU A 86 -21.92 5.88 23.22
N ALA A 87 -22.97 5.16 22.83
CA ALA A 87 -23.20 4.76 21.44
C ALA A 87 -23.33 5.98 20.51
N LEU A 88 -24.06 7.02 20.93
CA LEU A 88 -24.19 8.27 20.19
C LEU A 88 -22.84 9.00 20.09
N CYS A 89 -22.09 9.09 21.18
CA CYS A 89 -20.76 9.71 21.19
C CYS A 89 -19.80 8.96 20.26
N ALA A 90 -19.79 7.64 20.31
CA ALA A 90 -18.99 6.79 19.43
C ALA A 90 -19.40 6.97 17.95
N ALA A 91 -20.71 7.01 17.66
CA ALA A 91 -21.21 7.25 16.32
C ALA A 91 -20.77 8.62 15.78
N VAL A 92 -20.92 9.68 16.58
CA VAL A 92 -20.49 11.04 16.21
C VAL A 92 -18.98 11.08 15.97
N LEU A 93 -18.19 10.46 16.85
CA LEU A 93 -16.74 10.41 16.71
C LEU A 93 -16.32 9.68 15.43
N LEU A 94 -16.93 8.53 15.14
CA LEU A 94 -16.63 7.74 13.94
C LEU A 94 -17.06 8.46 12.67
N ILE A 95 -18.22 9.12 12.66
CA ILE A 95 -18.69 9.91 11.53
C ILE A 95 -17.76 11.10 11.31
N ALA A 96 -17.42 11.85 12.36
CA ALA A 96 -16.49 12.97 12.27
C ALA A 96 -15.10 12.52 11.77
N TRP A 97 -14.62 11.36 12.23
CA TRP A 97 -13.36 10.79 11.76
C TRP A 97 -13.43 10.37 10.29
N ALA A 98 -14.51 9.71 9.86
CA ALA A 98 -14.71 9.32 8.48
C ALA A 98 -14.80 10.55 7.56
N GLU A 99 -15.50 11.58 7.99
CA GLU A 99 -15.65 12.84 7.26
C GLU A 99 -14.34 13.61 7.18
N TYR A 100 -13.58 13.66 8.28
CA TYR A 100 -12.22 14.20 8.29
C TYR A 100 -11.31 13.44 7.31
N ASN A 101 -11.36 12.11 7.32
CA ASN A 101 -10.59 11.28 6.40
C ASN A 101 -11.02 11.53 4.94
N ARG A 102 -12.32 11.65 4.70
CA ARG A 102 -12.88 12.01 3.39
C ARG A 102 -12.37 13.37 2.94
N TRP A 103 -12.47 14.41 3.76
CA TRP A 103 -11.97 15.75 3.42
C TRP A 103 -10.45 15.77 3.22
N ARG A 104 -9.70 15.08 4.09
CA ARG A 104 -8.23 15.04 4.07
C ARG A 104 -7.67 14.35 2.82
N PHE A 105 -8.37 13.34 2.30
CA PHE A 105 -7.94 12.51 1.17
C PHE A 105 -8.77 12.74 -0.11
N SER A 106 -9.83 13.54 -0.05
CA SER A 106 -10.56 13.99 -1.24
C SER A 106 -9.60 14.77 -2.14
N GLY A 107 -9.52 14.38 -3.40
CA GLY A 107 -8.64 15.01 -4.41
C GLY A 107 -7.26 14.35 -4.59
N LYS A 108 -6.91 13.28 -3.85
CA LYS A 108 -5.72 12.45 -4.13
C LYS A 108 -6.09 11.09 -4.68
N ASP A 109 -7.11 11.04 -5.53
CA ASP A 109 -7.45 9.81 -6.23
C ASP A 109 -6.44 9.53 -7.35
N ARG A 110 -5.30 8.93 -6.97
CA ARG A 110 -4.35 8.31 -7.90
C ARG A 110 -4.88 6.99 -8.48
N ARG A 111 -6.15 6.62 -8.22
CA ARG A 111 -6.80 5.40 -8.73
C ARG A 111 -7.83 5.67 -9.81
N GLY A 112 -7.83 6.87 -10.41
CA GLY A 112 -8.45 7.03 -11.72
C GLY A 112 -7.75 6.12 -12.73
N ALA A 113 -8.52 5.40 -13.55
CA ALA A 113 -7.96 4.68 -14.68
C ALA A 113 -7.13 5.67 -15.50
N PRO A 114 -5.85 5.39 -15.78
CA PRO A 114 -5.08 6.21 -16.70
C PRO A 114 -5.87 6.37 -18.00
N PRO A 115 -5.88 7.55 -18.63
CA PRO A 115 -6.49 7.69 -19.94
C PRO A 115 -5.93 6.60 -20.87
N SER A 116 -6.82 5.96 -21.63
CA SER A 116 -6.43 4.89 -22.54
C SER A 116 -5.39 5.42 -23.53
N ALA A 117 -4.14 5.00 -23.39
CA ALA A 117 -3.08 5.36 -24.33
C ALA A 117 -3.35 4.68 -25.68
N GLN A 118 -3.22 5.44 -26.77
CA GLN A 118 -3.36 4.86 -28.11
C GLN A 118 -2.16 3.96 -28.42
N LEU A 119 -2.38 2.93 -29.23
CA LEU A 119 -1.34 1.95 -29.58
C LEU A 119 -0.09 2.62 -30.17
N ASP A 120 -0.27 3.66 -30.98
CA ASP A 120 0.82 4.42 -31.60
C ASP A 120 1.64 5.20 -30.58
N GLU A 121 1.00 5.71 -29.52
CA GLU A 121 1.67 6.43 -28.44
C GLU A 121 2.51 5.47 -27.59
N ILE A 122 1.99 4.26 -27.36
CA ILE A 122 2.71 3.18 -26.68
C ILE A 122 3.91 2.73 -27.52
N ALA A 123 3.73 2.48 -28.82
CA ALA A 123 4.81 2.06 -29.72
C ALA A 123 5.93 3.12 -29.79
N ARG A 124 5.57 4.40 -29.93
CA ARG A 124 6.52 5.53 -29.91
C ARG A 124 7.25 5.67 -28.58
N ALA A 125 6.55 5.53 -27.45
CA ALA A 125 7.16 5.59 -26.12
C ALA A 125 8.18 4.45 -25.90
N LEU A 126 7.96 3.29 -26.52
CA LEU A 126 8.88 2.16 -26.55
C LEU A 126 10.00 2.31 -27.60
N GLY A 127 9.95 3.32 -28.48
CA GLY A 127 10.85 3.45 -29.63
C GLY A 127 10.68 2.33 -30.67
N ALA A 128 9.58 1.59 -30.61
CA ALA A 128 9.29 0.43 -31.43
C ALA A 128 8.43 0.80 -32.64
N ASP A 129 8.46 -0.07 -33.65
CA ASP A 129 7.57 0.03 -34.80
C ASP A 129 6.12 -0.35 -34.41
N VAL A 130 5.15 0.18 -35.16
CA VAL A 130 3.71 0.00 -34.92
C VAL A 130 3.32 -1.48 -35.00
N GLU A 131 3.96 -2.26 -35.86
CA GLU A 131 3.75 -3.71 -35.99
C GLU A 131 4.12 -4.47 -34.71
N ILE A 132 5.23 -4.08 -34.06
CA ILE A 132 5.69 -4.68 -32.79
C ILE A 132 4.72 -4.30 -31.67
N GLY A 133 4.24 -3.05 -31.65
CA GLY A 133 3.20 -2.59 -30.74
C GLY A 133 1.90 -3.40 -30.88
N ALA A 134 1.43 -3.63 -32.10
CA ALA A 134 0.25 -4.43 -32.38
C ALA A 134 0.42 -5.89 -31.94
N ALA A 135 1.57 -6.50 -32.21
CA ALA A 135 1.89 -7.87 -31.79
C ALA A 135 1.95 -8.01 -30.26
N LEU A 136 2.43 -6.98 -29.54
CA LEU A 136 2.43 -6.93 -28.07
C LEU A 136 1.04 -6.79 -27.48
N ASN A 137 0.18 -5.97 -28.08
CA ASN A 137 -1.20 -5.79 -27.61
C ASN A 137 -2.04 -7.06 -27.81
N ALA A 138 -1.84 -7.75 -28.94
CA ALA A 138 -2.54 -8.99 -29.25
C ALA A 138 -2.08 -10.20 -28.39
N GLY A 139 -0.82 -10.19 -27.91
CA GLY A 139 -0.23 -11.31 -27.19
C GLY A 139 -0.42 -11.24 -25.67
N ARG A 140 -1.05 -12.25 -25.07
CA ARG A 140 -1.20 -12.34 -23.61
C ARG A 140 0.14 -12.59 -22.87
N VAL A 141 1.04 -13.36 -23.49
CA VAL A 141 2.39 -13.66 -22.98
C VAL A 141 3.36 -13.66 -24.15
N VAL A 142 4.31 -12.74 -24.13
CA VAL A 142 5.22 -12.48 -25.26
C VAL A 142 6.65 -12.39 -24.76
N VAL A 143 7.60 -13.03 -25.47
CA VAL A 143 9.03 -12.78 -25.32
C VAL A 143 9.41 -11.63 -26.24
N LEU A 144 9.96 -10.59 -25.64
CA LEU A 144 10.43 -9.41 -26.36
C LEU A 144 11.94 -9.51 -26.57
N ASN A 145 12.39 -9.41 -27.82
CA ASN A 145 13.80 -9.28 -28.16
C ASN A 145 14.13 -7.79 -28.27
N MET A 146 14.98 -7.30 -27.37
CA MET A 146 15.46 -5.93 -27.36
C MET A 146 16.88 -5.82 -27.95
N ASP A 147 17.19 -4.68 -28.55
CA ASP A 147 18.56 -4.35 -28.95
C ASP A 147 19.40 -3.81 -27.78
N ALA A 148 20.65 -3.44 -28.05
CA ALA A 148 21.59 -2.94 -27.04
C ALA A 148 21.15 -1.61 -26.39
N GLN A 149 20.19 -0.90 -27.00
CA GLN A 149 19.60 0.34 -26.53
C GLN A 149 18.25 0.11 -25.83
N ALA A 150 17.89 -1.16 -25.56
CA ALA A 150 16.62 -1.58 -24.98
C ALA A 150 15.38 -1.26 -25.85
N ILE A 151 15.56 -1.14 -27.17
CA ILE A 151 14.46 -0.90 -28.10
C ILE A 151 13.93 -2.27 -28.59
N PRO A 152 12.60 -2.49 -28.59
CA PRO A 152 12.00 -3.72 -29.11
C PRO A 152 12.28 -3.90 -30.61
N ARG A 153 12.90 -5.01 -31.00
CA ARG A 153 13.16 -5.37 -32.42
C ARG A 153 12.45 -6.64 -32.88
N GLY A 154 11.99 -7.46 -31.94
CA GLY A 154 11.26 -8.69 -32.25
C GLY A 154 10.34 -9.12 -31.13
N VAL A 155 9.25 -9.78 -31.50
CA VAL A 155 8.21 -10.28 -30.61
C VAL A 155 7.94 -11.73 -30.94
N ARG A 156 7.97 -12.61 -29.93
CA ARG A 156 7.58 -14.01 -30.06
C ARG A 156 6.51 -14.33 -29.03
N ASN A 157 5.33 -14.75 -29.48
CA ASN A 157 4.27 -15.20 -28.57
C ASN A 157 4.66 -16.55 -27.96
N VAL A 158 4.61 -16.64 -26.62
CA VAL A 158 4.97 -17.88 -25.88
C VAL A 158 3.92 -18.97 -26.08
N LEU A 159 2.69 -18.58 -26.41
CA LEU A 159 1.55 -19.47 -26.53
C LEU A 159 1.24 -19.88 -27.98
N ALA A 160 1.91 -19.30 -28.97
CA ALA A 160 1.79 -19.71 -30.36
C ALA A 160 2.72 -20.91 -30.64
N PRO A 161 2.26 -21.95 -31.36
CA PRO A 161 3.13 -23.04 -31.77
C PRO A 161 4.27 -22.50 -32.63
N VAL A 162 5.45 -23.10 -32.48
CA VAL A 162 6.65 -22.75 -33.23
C VAL A 162 6.44 -23.16 -34.69
N GLU A 163 5.90 -22.26 -35.52
CA GLU A 163 5.99 -22.43 -36.96
C GLU A 163 7.46 -22.19 -37.34
N GLU A 164 8.10 -23.29 -37.73
CA GLU A 164 9.49 -23.35 -38.15
C GLU A 164 9.66 -22.53 -39.43
N VAL A 165 10.13 -21.29 -39.30
CA VAL A 165 10.48 -20.46 -40.46
C VAL A 165 11.72 -21.06 -41.12
N LEU A 166 11.47 -21.88 -42.13
CA LEU A 166 12.44 -22.44 -43.08
C LEU A 166 13.14 -21.30 -43.82
N ILE A 167 14.43 -21.09 -43.54
CA ILE A 167 15.30 -20.19 -44.31
C ILE A 167 15.87 -21.01 -45.49
N PRO A 168 15.61 -20.66 -46.77
CA PRO A 168 16.37 -21.22 -47.88
C PRO A 168 17.77 -20.61 -47.93
N ALA A 169 18.74 -21.46 -48.27
CA ALA A 169 20.17 -21.14 -48.43
C ALA A 169 20.45 -20.13 -49.55
#